data_AF-A0A3S4IV73-F1
#
_entry.id   AF-A0A3S4IV73-F1
#
_cell.length_a   1.000
_cell.length_b   1.000
_cell.length_c   1.000
_cell.angle_alpha   90.00
_cell.angle_beta   90.00
_cell.angle_gamma   90.00
#
_symmetry.space_group_name_H-M   'P 1'
#
loop_
_entity.id
_entity.type
_entity.pdbx_description
1 polymer ?
#
loop_
_entity_poly.entity_id
_entity_poly.type
_entity_poly.pdbx_seq_one_letter_code
_entity_poly.pdbx_strand_id
1 'polypeptide(L)'
;MHTLMRMNLTWAQVGGILKYTRPAWWRGPVPDSYRYLMKKPGYYLSEEKYIARLRKELQLAPYSRFPLTWIMEAADDISYCVADLEDAVEKRIFSVEQLYHHLYHAWGHHEKDSLFELVVGNAWEKSRANTLSRSTEDQFFMYLRVNTLNKLVPYAAQRFIDNLPQIFAGTFQSGVTGRCQRF
;
A
#
# COMPACT_ATOMS: atom_id res chain seq x y z
N MET A 1 15.52 -14.46 3.54
CA MET A 1 14.82 -15.23 4.60
C MET A 1 15.13 -16.72 4.52
N HIS A 2 14.88 -17.40 3.41
CA HIS A 2 15.16 -18.85 3.27
C HIS A 2 16.63 -19.23 3.56
N THR A 3 17.58 -18.70 2.79
CA THR A 3 18.99 -19.15 2.83
C THR A 3 19.72 -18.73 4.10
N LEU A 4 19.54 -17.47 4.52
CA LEU A 4 20.24 -16.91 5.69
C LEU A 4 19.58 -17.29 7.02
N MET A 5 18.26 -17.07 7.15
CA MET A 5 17.54 -17.23 8.43
C MET A 5 16.96 -18.62 8.63
N ARG A 6 16.86 -19.44 7.57
CA ARG A 6 16.39 -20.83 7.60
C ARG A 6 15.05 -21.04 8.35
N MET A 7 14.14 -20.07 8.25
CA MET A 7 12.90 -20.04 9.04
C MET A 7 11.88 -21.14 8.68
N ASN A 8 12.11 -21.93 7.63
CA ASN A 8 11.26 -23.05 7.19
C ASN A 8 9.74 -22.76 7.21
N LEU A 9 9.35 -21.61 6.69
CA LEU A 9 7.94 -21.19 6.64
C LEU A 9 7.17 -21.94 5.55
N THR A 10 5.84 -21.90 5.66
CA THR A 10 4.95 -22.45 4.62
C THR A 10 5.14 -21.72 3.29
N TRP A 11 4.89 -22.41 2.17
CA TRP A 11 4.99 -21.81 0.84
C TRP A 11 4.11 -20.57 0.69
N ALA A 12 2.88 -20.60 1.23
CA ALA A 12 1.97 -19.47 1.19
C ALA A 12 2.55 -18.23 1.91
N GLN A 13 3.20 -18.43 3.06
CA GLN A 13 3.82 -17.33 3.81
C GLN A 13 4.97 -16.70 3.01
N VAL A 14 5.80 -17.52 2.37
CA VAL A 14 6.91 -17.04 1.53
C VAL A 14 6.38 -16.37 0.26
N GLY A 15 5.31 -16.89 -0.34
CA GLY A 15 4.62 -16.27 -1.46
C GLY A 15 4.09 -14.89 -1.11
N GLY A 16 3.51 -14.73 0.09
CA GLY A 16 2.98 -13.46 0.60
C GLY A 16 3.99 -12.32 0.59
N ILE A 17 5.27 -12.60 0.86
CA ILE A 17 6.33 -11.59 0.89
C ILE A 17 7.03 -11.36 -0.47
N LEU A 18 6.70 -12.13 -1.52
CA LEU A 18 7.25 -11.93 -2.87
C LEU A 18 6.50 -10.81 -3.60
N LYS A 19 6.80 -9.55 -3.23
CA LYS A 19 6.10 -8.34 -3.74
C LYS A 19 6.23 -8.13 -5.25
N TYR A 20 7.41 -8.40 -5.79
CA TYR A 20 7.74 -8.24 -7.22
C TYR A 20 8.27 -9.54 -7.81
N THR A 21 8.21 -9.65 -9.14
CA THR A 21 8.49 -10.91 -9.84
C THR A 21 9.60 -10.81 -10.88
N ARG A 22 10.23 -9.64 -11.03
CA ARG A 22 11.39 -9.47 -11.91
C ARG A 22 12.63 -10.15 -11.31
N PRO A 23 13.35 -11.00 -12.05
CA PRO A 23 14.67 -11.47 -11.64
C PRO A 23 15.67 -10.30 -11.55
N ALA A 24 16.55 -10.30 -10.56
CA ALA A 24 17.54 -9.23 -10.40
C ALA A 24 18.52 -9.09 -11.59
N TRP A 25 18.74 -10.17 -12.33
CA TRP A 25 19.62 -10.19 -13.50
C TRP A 25 18.90 -9.90 -14.83
N TRP A 26 17.62 -9.53 -14.79
CA TRP A 26 16.86 -9.16 -15.99
C TRP A 26 17.45 -7.89 -16.63
N ARG A 27 17.85 -7.97 -17.91
CA ARG A 27 18.45 -6.85 -18.67
C ARG A 27 17.59 -6.31 -19.81
N GLY A 28 16.56 -7.05 -20.22
CA GLY A 28 15.69 -6.67 -21.33
C GLY A 28 14.61 -5.65 -20.94
N PRO A 29 13.85 -5.13 -21.92
CA PRO A 29 12.63 -4.40 -21.61
C PRO A 29 11.66 -5.30 -20.84
N VAL A 30 10.95 -4.71 -19.88
CA VAL A 30 9.91 -5.43 -19.14
C VAL A 30 8.68 -5.55 -20.03
N PRO A 31 8.07 -6.74 -20.21
CA PRO A 31 6.86 -6.90 -21.00
C PRO A 31 5.71 -6.05 -20.43
N ASP A 32 4.93 -5.43 -21.31
CA ASP A 32 3.82 -4.57 -20.89
C ASP A 32 2.78 -5.31 -20.04
N SER A 33 2.56 -6.59 -20.34
CA SER A 33 1.67 -7.48 -19.58
C SER A 33 2.13 -7.76 -18.15
N TYR A 34 3.37 -7.40 -17.78
CA TYR A 34 3.94 -7.61 -16.44
C TYR A 34 4.60 -6.34 -15.87
N ARG A 35 4.40 -5.18 -16.49
CA ARG A 35 5.10 -3.93 -16.15
C ARG A 35 4.98 -3.53 -14.69
N TYR A 36 3.82 -3.76 -14.08
CA TYR A 36 3.60 -3.48 -12.66
C TYR A 36 4.30 -4.51 -11.76
N LEU A 37 4.12 -5.79 -12.05
CA LEU A 37 4.67 -6.90 -11.25
C LEU A 37 6.20 -6.98 -11.32
N MET A 38 6.78 -6.53 -12.44
CA MET A 38 8.21 -6.48 -12.70
C MET A 38 8.82 -5.08 -12.49
N LYS A 39 8.12 -4.18 -11.79
CA LYS A 39 8.58 -2.81 -11.51
C LYS A 39 9.97 -2.77 -10.85
N LYS A 40 10.21 -3.66 -9.87
CA LYS A 40 11.50 -3.81 -9.17
C LYS A 40 11.94 -5.28 -9.16
N PRO A 41 13.23 -5.58 -8.93
CA PRO A 41 13.68 -6.94 -8.67
C PRO A 41 12.97 -7.53 -7.45
N GLY A 42 12.48 -8.76 -7.58
CA GLY A 42 11.85 -9.50 -6.48
C GLY A 42 12.72 -10.58 -5.85
N TYR A 43 13.72 -11.07 -6.59
CA TYR A 43 14.61 -12.14 -6.14
C TYR A 43 15.96 -12.12 -6.87
N TYR A 44 16.98 -12.65 -6.20
CA TYR A 44 18.35 -12.73 -6.71
C TYR A 44 18.64 -14.09 -7.39
N LEU A 45 19.75 -14.15 -8.14
CA LEU A 45 20.17 -15.34 -8.90
C LEU A 45 20.40 -16.54 -7.97
N SER A 46 20.93 -16.29 -6.78
CA SER A 46 21.11 -17.29 -5.71
C SER A 46 19.81 -17.98 -5.31
N GLU A 47 18.66 -17.35 -5.48
CA GLU A 47 17.35 -17.85 -5.09
C GLU A 47 16.53 -18.38 -6.28
N GLU A 48 17.07 -18.38 -7.50
CA GLU A 48 16.34 -18.78 -8.71
C GLU A 48 15.66 -20.15 -8.57
N LYS A 49 16.43 -21.16 -8.12
CA LYS A 49 15.92 -22.53 -7.91
C LYS A 49 14.85 -22.59 -6.83
N TYR A 50 15.01 -21.80 -5.77
CA TYR A 50 14.04 -21.74 -4.68
C TYR A 50 12.73 -21.11 -5.14
N ILE A 51 12.80 -20.01 -5.89
CA ILE A 51 11.63 -19.35 -6.46
C ILE A 51 10.96 -20.24 -7.52
N ALA A 52 11.72 -20.99 -8.32
CA ALA A 52 11.15 -21.98 -9.24
C ALA A 52 10.34 -23.06 -8.50
N ARG A 53 10.85 -23.56 -7.37
CA ARG A 53 10.10 -24.49 -6.52
C ARG A 53 8.87 -23.84 -5.89
N LEU A 54 9.01 -22.64 -5.33
CA LEU A 54 7.88 -21.89 -4.75
C LEU A 54 6.75 -21.69 -5.76
N ARG A 55 7.08 -21.32 -7.01
CA ARG A 55 6.08 -21.19 -8.07
C ARG A 55 5.34 -22.49 -8.35
N LYS A 56 6.04 -23.63 -8.35
CA LYS A 56 5.40 -24.94 -8.55
C LYS A 56 4.42 -25.26 -7.41
N GLU A 57 4.85 -25.08 -6.17
CA GLU A 57 4.05 -25.39 -4.97
C GLU A 57 2.82 -24.49 -4.85
N LEU A 58 2.92 -23.24 -5.32
CA LEU A 58 1.83 -22.27 -5.32
C LEU A 58 1.07 -22.18 -6.66
N GLN A 59 1.41 -23.02 -7.64
CA GLN A 59 0.81 -23.03 -8.98
C GLN A 59 0.85 -21.67 -9.70
N LEU A 60 1.95 -20.94 -9.52
CA LEU A 60 2.16 -19.63 -10.12
C LEU A 60 2.85 -19.74 -11.48
N ALA A 61 2.27 -19.07 -12.48
CA ALA A 61 2.92 -18.90 -13.78
C ALA A 61 4.20 -18.05 -13.67
N PRO A 62 5.10 -18.09 -14.68
CA PRO A 62 6.24 -17.18 -14.73
C PRO A 62 5.80 -15.72 -14.57
N TYR A 63 6.52 -14.99 -13.71
CA TYR A 63 6.27 -13.58 -13.37
C TYR A 63 4.91 -13.27 -12.70
N SER A 64 4.07 -14.27 -12.42
CA SER A 64 2.86 -14.11 -11.63
C SER A 64 3.16 -13.94 -10.15
N ARG A 65 2.31 -13.16 -9.48
CA ARG A 65 2.42 -12.84 -8.05
C ARG A 65 1.40 -13.64 -7.23
N PHE A 66 1.73 -13.92 -5.96
CA PHE A 66 0.82 -14.62 -5.06
C PHE A 66 -0.39 -13.74 -4.68
N PRO A 67 -1.64 -14.26 -4.66
CA PRO A 67 -2.85 -13.45 -4.51
C PRO A 67 -2.90 -12.58 -3.25
N LEU A 68 -2.44 -13.09 -2.11
CA LEU A 68 -2.50 -12.33 -0.85
C LEU A 68 -1.49 -11.17 -0.78
N THR A 69 -0.51 -11.14 -1.68
CA THR A 69 0.47 -10.06 -1.76
C THR A 69 -0.18 -8.72 -2.14
N TRP A 70 -1.32 -8.72 -2.86
CA TRP A 70 -2.08 -7.49 -3.12
C TRP A 70 -2.71 -6.89 -1.86
N ILE A 71 -3.15 -7.74 -0.92
CA ILE A 71 -3.70 -7.29 0.37
C ILE A 71 -2.58 -6.70 1.23
N MET A 72 -1.44 -7.38 1.30
CA MET A 72 -0.26 -6.88 2.02
C MET A 72 0.21 -5.53 1.45
N GLU A 73 0.32 -5.42 0.12
CA GLU A 73 0.71 -4.17 -0.55
C GLU A 73 -0.28 -3.03 -0.29
N ALA A 74 -1.58 -3.32 -0.22
CA ALA A 74 -2.57 -2.30 0.13
C ALA A 74 -2.47 -1.81 1.57
N ALA A 75 -2.21 -2.73 2.50
CA ALA A 75 -2.00 -2.38 3.91
C ALA A 75 -0.73 -1.52 4.09
N ASP A 76 0.34 -1.88 3.38
CA ASP A 76 1.59 -1.11 3.26
C ASP A 76 1.27 0.33 2.81
N ASP A 77 0.66 0.49 1.62
CA ASP A 77 0.34 1.81 1.06
C ASP A 77 -0.52 2.68 2.00
N ILE A 78 -1.58 2.11 2.61
CA ILE A 78 -2.50 2.88 3.47
C ILE A 78 -1.83 3.32 4.77
N SER A 79 -1.01 2.46 5.38
CA SER A 79 -0.41 2.74 6.69
C SER A 79 0.70 3.78 6.62
N TYR A 80 1.59 3.70 5.61
CA TYR A 80 2.69 4.64 5.46
C TYR A 80 2.21 6.07 5.15
N CYS A 81 1.14 6.24 4.35
CA CYS A 81 0.64 7.57 3.99
C CYS A 81 0.25 8.44 5.19
N VAL A 82 -0.30 7.86 6.27
CA VAL A 82 -0.69 8.62 7.46
C VAL A 82 0.45 8.71 8.46
N ALA A 83 1.20 7.63 8.66
CA ALA A 83 2.28 7.57 9.64
C ALA A 83 3.42 8.55 9.31
N ASP A 84 3.83 8.66 8.05
CA ASP A 84 4.92 9.56 7.66
C ASP A 84 4.57 11.05 7.89
N LEU A 85 3.28 11.40 7.77
CA LEU A 85 2.79 12.76 8.03
C LEU A 85 2.72 13.06 9.54
N GLU A 86 2.33 12.07 10.34
CA GLU A 86 2.31 12.15 11.81
C GLU A 86 3.72 12.33 12.36
N ASP A 87 4.67 11.52 11.90
CA ASP A 87 6.08 11.61 12.25
C ASP A 87 6.67 12.97 11.84
N ALA A 88 6.29 13.52 10.69
CA ALA A 88 6.78 14.83 10.25
C ALA A 88 6.34 15.97 11.17
N VAL A 89 5.11 15.92 11.70
CA VAL A 89 4.61 16.86 12.71
C VAL A 89 5.32 16.66 14.04
N GLU A 90 5.49 15.41 14.50
CA GLU A 90 6.22 15.09 15.73
C GLU A 90 7.68 15.59 15.68
N LYS A 91 8.32 15.45 14.52
CA LYS A 91 9.68 15.97 14.24
C LYS A 91 9.74 17.47 14.04
N ARG A 92 8.61 18.18 14.14
CA ARG A 92 8.50 19.65 13.97
C ARG A 92 9.00 20.14 12.61
N ILE A 93 8.85 19.32 11.57
CA ILE A 93 9.13 19.75 10.19
C ILE A 93 8.12 20.82 9.79
N PHE A 94 6.86 20.66 10.21
CA PHE A 94 5.77 21.63 10.11
C PHE A 94 4.72 21.35 11.20
N SER A 95 3.86 22.32 11.50
CA SER A 95 2.72 22.14 12.40
C SER A 95 1.56 21.41 11.71
N VAL A 96 0.60 20.92 12.51
CA VAL A 96 -0.63 20.30 11.97
C VAL A 96 -1.46 21.25 11.08
N GLU A 97 -1.46 22.55 11.39
CA GLU A 97 -2.13 23.58 10.58
C GLU A 97 -1.45 23.76 9.22
N GLN A 98 -0.11 23.82 9.22
CA GLN A 98 0.67 23.87 7.98
C GLN A 98 0.45 22.61 7.14
N LEU A 99 0.42 21.43 7.77
CA LEU A 99 0.11 20.17 7.09
C LEU A 99 -1.27 20.22 6.42
N TYR A 100 -2.32 20.68 7.11
CA TYR A 100 -3.65 20.81 6.52
C TYR A 100 -3.62 21.69 5.27
N HIS A 101 -2.95 22.83 5.32
CA HIS A 101 -2.80 23.71 4.15
C HIS A 101 -1.99 23.08 3.02
N HIS A 102 -0.91 22.34 3.33
CA HIS A 102 -0.15 21.60 2.32
C HIS A 102 -1.02 20.56 1.62
N LEU A 103 -1.81 19.78 2.38
CA LEU A 103 -2.74 18.81 1.82
C LEU A 103 -3.83 19.48 0.98
N TYR A 104 -4.38 20.60 1.45
CA TYR A 104 -5.38 21.39 0.72
C TYR A 104 -4.83 21.85 -0.64
N HIS A 105 -3.65 22.49 -0.66
CA HIS A 105 -3.03 22.96 -1.89
C HIS A 105 -2.62 21.81 -2.84
N ALA A 106 -2.13 20.70 -2.30
CA ALA A 106 -1.76 19.53 -3.10
C ALA A 106 -2.96 18.85 -3.77
N TRP A 107 -4.14 18.92 -3.14
CA TRP A 107 -5.39 18.35 -3.68
C TRP A 107 -5.92 19.16 -4.88
N GLY A 108 -5.74 20.48 -4.86
CA GLY A 108 -6.04 21.38 -5.98
C GLY A 108 -7.52 21.75 -6.12
N HIS A 109 -8.40 20.82 -6.52
CA HIS A 109 -9.83 21.11 -6.71
C HIS A 109 -10.67 20.65 -5.53
N HIS A 110 -11.43 21.59 -4.95
CA HIS A 110 -12.22 21.37 -3.74
C HIS A 110 -13.70 21.34 -4.07
N GLU A 111 -14.26 20.15 -4.08
CA GLU A 111 -15.71 19.93 -4.19
C GLU A 111 -16.27 19.53 -2.83
N LYS A 112 -17.52 19.95 -2.60
CA LYS A 112 -18.30 19.46 -1.47
C LYS A 112 -18.48 17.94 -1.62
N ASP A 113 -18.37 17.21 -0.52
CA ASP A 113 -18.42 15.73 -0.47
C ASP A 113 -17.25 15.02 -1.19
N SER A 114 -16.18 15.75 -1.54
CA SER A 114 -14.94 15.15 -2.03
C SER A 114 -14.28 14.27 -0.96
N LEU A 115 -13.43 13.34 -1.39
CA LEU A 115 -12.69 12.46 -0.49
C LEU A 115 -11.79 13.26 0.48
N PHE A 116 -11.24 14.39 0.03
CA PHE A 116 -10.51 15.33 0.87
C PHE A 116 -11.37 15.85 2.02
N GLU A 117 -12.57 16.37 1.70
CA GLU A 117 -13.46 16.94 2.72
C GLU A 117 -13.94 15.87 3.71
N LEU A 118 -14.31 14.69 3.20
CA LEU A 118 -14.78 13.58 4.03
C LEU A 118 -13.69 13.00 4.95
N VAL A 119 -12.41 13.13 4.58
CA VAL A 119 -11.29 12.50 5.30
C VAL A 119 -10.48 13.55 6.06
N VAL A 120 -9.85 14.48 5.35
CA VAL A 120 -8.94 15.50 5.87
C VAL A 120 -9.71 16.66 6.49
N GLY A 121 -10.69 17.22 5.76
CA GLY A 121 -11.54 18.31 6.27
C GLY A 121 -12.30 17.91 7.53
N ASN A 122 -12.91 16.72 7.52
CA ASN A 122 -13.58 16.17 8.70
C ASN A 122 -12.66 15.97 9.90
N ALA A 123 -11.42 15.52 9.69
CA ALA A 123 -10.44 15.35 10.76
C ALA A 123 -10.01 16.70 11.35
N TRP A 124 -9.80 17.70 10.48
CA TRP A 124 -9.46 19.07 10.87
C TRP A 124 -10.54 19.70 11.74
N GLU A 125 -11.79 19.72 11.29
CA GLU A 125 -12.90 20.31 12.06
C GLU A 125 -13.11 19.61 13.41
N LYS A 126 -13.05 18.28 13.45
CA LYS A 126 -13.19 17.52 14.69
C LYS A 126 -12.06 17.79 15.69
N SER A 127 -10.83 17.96 15.23
CA SER A 127 -9.68 18.25 16.10
C SER A 127 -9.78 19.61 16.81
N ARG A 128 -10.55 20.55 16.24
CA ARG A 128 -10.74 21.90 16.78
C ARG A 128 -11.99 22.03 17.66
N ALA A 129 -13.01 21.21 17.39
CA ALA A 129 -14.27 21.25 18.15
C ALA A 129 -14.17 20.59 19.53
N ASN A 130 -13.20 19.68 19.74
CA ASN A 130 -13.10 18.89 20.96
C ASN A 130 -12.20 19.56 22.01
N THR A 131 -12.80 20.04 23.10
CA THR A 131 -12.10 20.70 24.23
C THR A 131 -11.52 19.74 25.28
N LEU A 132 -11.58 18.42 25.05
CA LEU A 132 -11.15 17.41 26.02
C LEU A 132 -9.67 17.00 25.83
N SER A 133 -8.87 17.19 26.89
CA SER A 133 -7.63 16.53 27.36
C SER A 133 -6.46 16.21 26.39
N ARG A 134 -6.71 15.79 25.15
CA ARG A 134 -5.66 15.45 24.16
C ARG A 134 -5.29 16.67 23.32
N SER A 135 -4.05 16.73 22.85
CA SER A 135 -3.59 17.80 21.96
C SER A 135 -4.39 17.79 20.65
N THR A 136 -4.55 18.96 20.02
CA THR A 136 -5.20 19.09 18.71
C THR A 136 -4.52 18.21 17.65
N GLU A 137 -3.20 18.05 17.73
CA GLU A 137 -2.40 17.19 16.84
C GLU A 137 -2.81 15.71 16.99
N ASP A 138 -2.85 15.20 18.22
CA ASP A 138 -3.27 13.81 18.49
C ASP A 138 -4.67 13.52 17.95
N GLN A 139 -5.59 14.48 18.12
CA GLN A 139 -6.96 14.33 17.64
C GLN A 139 -7.04 14.34 16.11
N PHE A 140 -6.31 15.24 15.46
CA PHE A 140 -6.25 15.31 14.00
C PHE A 140 -5.79 13.98 13.41
N PHE A 141 -4.65 13.44 13.86
CA PHE A 141 -4.12 12.17 13.33
C PHE A 141 -4.99 10.96 13.69
N MET A 142 -5.63 10.95 14.87
CA MET A 142 -6.62 9.93 15.22
C MET A 142 -7.78 9.90 14.23
N TYR A 143 -8.40 11.06 13.95
CA TYR A 143 -9.53 11.13 13.01
C TYR A 143 -9.09 10.91 11.57
N LEU A 144 -7.94 11.45 11.16
CA LEU A 144 -7.38 11.25 9.82
C LEU A 144 -7.18 9.75 9.55
N ARG A 145 -6.59 9.02 10.50
CA ARG A 145 -6.38 7.57 10.42
C ARG A 145 -7.70 6.82 10.30
N VAL A 146 -8.65 7.09 11.18
CA VAL A 146 -9.97 6.43 11.18
C VAL A 146 -10.72 6.71 9.88
N ASN A 147 -10.78 7.96 9.45
CA ASN A 147 -11.48 8.35 8.23
C ASN A 147 -10.84 7.72 6.99
N THR A 148 -9.50 7.69 6.91
CA THR A 148 -8.75 7.06 5.82
C THR A 148 -9.04 5.56 5.76
N LEU A 149 -8.97 4.85 6.88
CA LEU A 149 -9.26 3.42 6.94
C LEU A 149 -10.71 3.11 6.52
N ASN A 150 -11.67 3.88 7.02
CA ASN A 150 -13.08 3.70 6.71
C ASN A 150 -13.42 3.89 5.22
N LYS A 151 -12.60 4.62 4.47
CA LYS A 151 -12.78 4.81 3.01
C LYS A 151 -11.92 3.84 2.19
N LEU A 152 -10.66 3.67 2.53
CA LEU A 152 -9.71 2.92 1.70
C LEU A 152 -9.77 1.40 1.92
N VAL A 153 -10.07 0.92 3.13
CA VAL A 153 -10.14 -0.52 3.39
C VAL A 153 -11.31 -1.17 2.63
N PRO A 154 -12.55 -0.65 2.70
CA PRO A 154 -13.65 -1.21 1.91
C PRO A 154 -13.40 -1.10 0.40
N TYR A 155 -12.80 0.01 -0.06
CA TYR A 155 -12.44 0.19 -1.47
C TYR A 155 -11.42 -0.88 -1.95
N ALA A 156 -10.35 -1.10 -1.19
CA ALA A 156 -9.34 -2.10 -1.51
C ALA A 156 -9.92 -3.53 -1.49
N ALA A 157 -10.77 -3.83 -0.52
CA ALA A 157 -11.46 -5.11 -0.41
C ALA A 157 -12.38 -5.35 -1.62
N GLN A 158 -13.22 -4.37 -1.98
CA GLN A 158 -14.11 -4.47 -3.13
C GLN A 158 -13.32 -4.66 -4.42
N ARG A 159 -12.27 -3.86 -4.63
CA ARG A 159 -11.45 -3.98 -5.84
C ARG A 159 -10.71 -5.33 -5.91
N PHE A 160 -10.29 -5.89 -4.78
CA PHE A 160 -9.74 -7.24 -4.73
C PHE A 160 -10.75 -8.29 -5.20
N ILE A 161 -12.01 -8.19 -4.73
CA ILE A 161 -13.11 -9.08 -5.12
C ILE A 161 -13.44 -8.92 -6.60
N ASP A 162 -13.58 -7.68 -7.08
CA ASP A 162 -13.94 -7.37 -8.48
C ASP A 162 -12.90 -7.90 -9.49
N ASN A 163 -11.64 -8.00 -9.07
CA ASN A 163 -10.52 -8.45 -9.90
C ASN A 163 -10.00 -9.84 -9.49
N LEU A 164 -10.77 -10.59 -8.69
CA LEU A 164 -10.36 -11.86 -8.12
C LEU A 164 -9.81 -12.85 -9.16
N PRO A 165 -10.39 -13.02 -10.37
CA PRO A 165 -9.84 -13.94 -11.36
C PRO A 165 -8.40 -13.60 -11.78
N GLN A 166 -8.11 -12.31 -12.00
CA GLN A 166 -6.77 -11.87 -12.42
C GLN A 166 -5.78 -11.87 -11.25
N ILE A 167 -6.25 -11.53 -10.05
CA ILE A 167 -5.46 -11.59 -8.83
C ILE A 167 -5.10 -13.04 -8.50
N PHE A 168 -6.06 -13.96 -8.63
CA PHE A 168 -5.84 -15.39 -8.39
C PHE A 168 -4.87 -16.01 -9.41
N ALA A 169 -4.99 -15.65 -10.70
CA ALA A 169 -4.02 -16.02 -11.73
C ALA A 169 -2.64 -15.35 -11.56
N GLY A 170 -2.55 -14.36 -10.67
CA GLY A 170 -1.34 -13.63 -10.37
C GLY A 170 -0.92 -12.63 -11.45
N THR A 171 -1.81 -12.25 -12.36
CA THR A 171 -1.52 -11.44 -13.55
C THR A 171 -2.03 -9.99 -13.48
N PHE A 172 -2.72 -9.61 -12.39
CA PHE A 172 -3.27 -8.26 -12.21
C PHE A 172 -2.18 -7.17 -12.20
N GLN A 173 -2.24 -6.22 -13.12
CA GLN A 173 -1.19 -5.20 -13.37
C GLN A 173 -1.38 -3.88 -12.61
N SER A 174 -2.00 -3.91 -11.43
CA SER A 174 -2.20 -2.73 -10.57
C SER A 174 -2.21 -3.14 -9.09
N GLY A 175 -1.96 -2.18 -8.19
CA GLY A 175 -2.24 -2.30 -6.75
C GLY A 175 -3.74 -2.22 -6.49
N VAL A 176 -4.24 -2.70 -5.33
CA VAL A 176 -5.70 -2.68 -5.05
C VAL A 176 -6.20 -1.39 -4.38
N THR A 177 -5.29 -0.55 -3.92
CA THR A 177 -5.54 0.84 -3.50
C THR A 177 -5.73 1.80 -4.69
N GLY A 178 -5.44 1.33 -5.90
CA GLY A 178 -5.47 2.15 -7.11
C GLY A 178 -4.24 3.00 -7.31
N ARG A 179 -4.34 3.99 -8.20
CA ARG A 179 -3.37 5.09 -8.18
C ARG A 179 -3.68 5.96 -6.96
N CYS A 180 -3.49 5.40 -5.78
CA CYS A 180 -3.43 6.08 -4.49
C CYS A 180 -2.13 6.92 -4.40
N GLN A 181 -1.74 7.54 -5.53
CA GLN A 181 -0.66 8.51 -5.67
C GLN A 181 -1.23 9.94 -5.79
N ARG A 182 -2.51 10.11 -5.44
CA ARG A 182 -3.20 11.42 -5.35
C ARG A 182 -3.75 11.69 -3.95
N PHE A 183 -3.37 10.89 -2.95
CA PHE A 183 -3.34 11.33 -1.56
C PHE A 183 -1.98 11.97 -1.30
#